data_AF-A0A0R3TKP2-F1
#
_entry.id   AF-A0A0R3TKP2-F1
#
_cell.length_a   1.000
_cell.length_b   1.000
_cell.length_c   1.000
_cell.angle_alpha   90.00
_cell.angle_beta   90.00
_cell.angle_gamma   90.00
#
_symmetry.space_group_name_H-M   'P 1'
#
loop_
_entity.id
_entity.type
_entity.pdbx_description
1 polymer ?
#
loop_
_entity_poly.entity_id
_entity_poly.type
_entity_poly.pdbx_seq_one_letter_code
_entity_poly.pdbx_strand_id
1 'polypeptide(L)'
;METQDLSPSLRVALKTIFFDTVQEFSMLYKSLSCQSEAPQVKFSENEQSDALLAELNQIFIDALLKLNDFHQGDFICHSDGSCRKLSEDESHLHAFLTELGSKINVFKTLGSEIDLSGTFESLKLNYEQSKSAIDSPIHLTKRIIDNDQLIKFLQEKIAASQEHFVKQIDLYDELIRRLKHELQEAGQLSEMTLHYLNATYKERADELSRIRNEETGALSEETQGYLQRLNTEERVIYEDSSCMLSTIDEHSNRLKYLQSQTKVQDLTNDVENLVTSLEKLKINYETLKENFKEYNQVVLDYDAEQERIRQKEEYEQKLLEAIFKVQAWWRTMIVIRKIKVPTGHAHRKKAKGKSKDKK
;
A
#
# COMPACT_ATOMS: atom_id res chain seq x y z
N MET A 1 32.44 41.34 -95.53
CA MET A 1 33.45 42.41 -95.55
C MET A 1 34.14 42.34 -96.88
N GLU A 2 34.09 43.43 -97.64
CA GLU A 2 34.71 43.53 -98.97
C GLU A 2 36.21 43.23 -98.84
N THR A 3 36.69 42.26 -99.61
CA THR A 3 38.11 41.95 -99.72
C THR A 3 38.78 43.14 -100.40
N GLN A 4 39.39 44.02 -99.61
CA GLN A 4 40.22 45.09 -100.13
C GLN A 4 41.42 44.46 -100.84
N ASP A 5 41.33 44.35 -102.16
CA ASP A 5 42.44 43.92 -102.99
C ASP A 5 43.57 44.94 -102.85
N LEU A 6 44.67 44.50 -102.23
CA LEU A 6 45.84 45.35 -101.97
C LEU A 6 46.40 45.86 -103.30
N SER A 7 46.74 47.15 -103.34
CA SER A 7 47.45 47.78 -104.46
C SER A 7 48.73 46.98 -104.82
N PRO A 8 49.05 46.77 -106.11
CA PRO A 8 50.24 46.02 -106.53
C PRO A 8 51.56 46.54 -105.93
N SER A 9 51.69 47.85 -105.73
CA SER A 9 52.87 48.46 -105.09
C SER A 9 53.02 48.08 -103.61
N LEU A 10 51.89 47.96 -102.91
CA LEU A 10 51.85 47.61 -101.50
C LEU A 10 52.14 46.10 -101.31
N ARG A 11 51.71 45.24 -102.25
CA ARG A 11 52.06 43.81 -102.24
C ARG A 11 53.56 43.59 -102.38
N VAL A 12 54.22 44.34 -103.27
CA VAL A 12 55.68 44.26 -103.43
C VAL A 12 56.40 44.74 -102.18
N ALA A 13 56.02 45.89 -101.62
CA ALA A 13 56.63 46.42 -100.41
C ALA A 13 56.46 45.49 -99.19
N LEU A 14 55.24 44.97 -98.98
CA LEU A 14 54.97 44.01 -97.91
C LEU A 14 55.71 42.69 -98.12
N LYS A 15 55.88 42.25 -99.37
CA LYS A 15 56.66 41.06 -99.68
C LYS A 15 58.13 41.25 -99.32
N THR A 16 58.74 42.38 -99.66
CA THR A 16 60.12 42.67 -99.26
C THR A 16 60.22 42.69 -97.74
N ILE A 17 59.31 43.38 -97.06
CA ILE A 17 59.30 43.45 -95.59
C ILE A 17 59.09 42.07 -94.95
N PHE A 18 58.19 41.23 -95.45
CA PHE A 18 57.97 39.88 -94.92
C PHE A 18 59.13 38.95 -95.22
N PHE A 19 59.74 39.07 -96.40
CA PHE A 19 60.91 38.29 -96.75
C PHE A 19 62.12 38.68 -95.90
N ASP A 20 62.36 39.98 -95.75
CA ASP A 20 63.44 40.54 -94.93
C ASP A 20 63.23 40.20 -93.46
N THR A 21 62.01 40.34 -92.92
CA THR A 21 61.70 39.93 -91.54
C THR A 21 61.79 38.43 -91.33
N VAL A 22 61.34 37.60 -92.28
CA VAL A 22 61.55 36.14 -92.22
C VAL A 22 63.04 35.81 -92.25
N GLN A 23 63.83 36.52 -93.06
CA GLN A 23 65.26 36.32 -93.17
C GLN A 23 65.96 36.72 -91.88
N GLU A 24 65.65 37.89 -91.32
CA GLU A 24 66.17 38.38 -90.04
C GLU A 24 65.75 37.48 -88.88
N PHE A 25 64.47 37.09 -88.78
CA PHE A 25 64.02 36.16 -87.76
C PHE A 25 64.61 34.76 -87.95
N SER A 26 64.84 34.31 -89.18
CA SER A 26 65.55 33.04 -89.42
C SER A 26 67.03 33.15 -89.04
N MET A 27 67.66 34.32 -89.21
CA MET A 27 69.02 34.58 -88.75
C MET A 27 69.09 34.62 -87.23
N LEU A 28 68.13 35.26 -86.56
CA LEU A 28 67.98 35.28 -85.10
C LEU A 28 67.69 33.88 -84.55
N TYR A 29 66.77 33.14 -85.15
CA TYR A 29 66.47 31.76 -84.77
C TYR A 29 67.72 30.88 -84.90
N LYS A 30 68.51 31.06 -85.96
CA LYS A 30 69.78 30.36 -86.16
C LYS A 30 70.86 30.80 -85.16
N SER A 31 70.98 32.09 -84.84
CA SER A 31 72.01 32.59 -83.91
C SER A 31 71.71 32.21 -82.47
N LEU A 32 70.44 32.22 -82.06
CA LEU A 32 69.99 31.80 -80.74
C LEU A 32 69.97 30.28 -80.57
N SER A 33 69.70 29.53 -81.64
CA SER A 33 69.86 28.05 -81.65
C SER A 33 71.33 27.62 -81.61
N CYS A 34 72.26 28.52 -81.95
CA CYS A 34 73.69 28.24 -82.05
C CYS A 34 74.54 29.05 -81.06
N GLN A 35 74.12 29.23 -79.81
CA GLN A 35 75.03 29.73 -78.78
C GLN A 35 76.12 28.68 -78.43
N SER A 36 77.11 28.58 -79.31
CA SER A 36 78.53 28.50 -78.99
C SER A 36 79.31 29.14 -80.14
N GLU A 37 79.94 30.26 -79.83
CA GLU A 37 80.93 31.04 -80.60
C GLU A 37 80.45 32.03 -81.68
N ALA A 38 80.74 33.31 -81.40
CA ALA A 38 80.66 34.46 -82.30
C ALA A 38 81.81 34.44 -83.35
N PRO A 39 81.75 35.22 -84.44
CA PRO A 39 82.20 36.63 -84.33
C PRO A 39 81.45 37.66 -85.23
N GLN A 40 81.78 38.93 -84.93
CA GLN A 40 81.28 40.22 -85.41
C GLN A 40 81.54 40.58 -86.89
N VAL A 41 80.67 41.40 -87.52
CA VAL A 41 81.01 42.45 -88.52
C VAL A 41 79.95 43.60 -88.46
N LYS A 42 80.33 44.84 -88.80
CA LYS A 42 79.66 46.15 -88.58
C LYS A 42 79.07 46.83 -89.84
N PHE A 43 78.03 47.69 -89.61
CA PHE A 43 77.47 48.88 -90.32
C PHE A 43 76.99 48.73 -91.80
N SER A 44 75.96 49.45 -92.32
CA SER A 44 75.55 50.86 -92.14
C SER A 44 74.07 51.16 -92.48
N GLU A 45 73.67 52.40 -92.18
CA GLU A 45 72.37 53.09 -92.29
C GLU A 45 71.67 53.11 -93.68
N ASN A 46 70.33 53.09 -93.70
CA ASN A 46 69.54 54.17 -94.29
C ASN A 46 68.05 54.15 -93.88
N GLU A 47 67.48 55.34 -93.82
CA GLU A 47 66.20 55.74 -93.23
C GLU A 47 64.96 55.25 -93.98
N GLN A 48 64.04 54.58 -93.27
CA GLN A 48 62.57 54.70 -93.33
C GLN A 48 61.95 53.63 -92.40
N SER A 49 62.15 53.76 -91.08
CA SER A 49 61.85 52.67 -90.14
C SER A 49 60.95 53.04 -88.96
N ASP A 50 60.63 54.31 -88.72
CA ASP A 50 60.08 54.70 -87.40
C ASP A 50 58.62 54.30 -87.14
N ALA A 51 57.79 54.13 -88.18
CA ALA A 51 56.42 53.66 -88.01
C ALA A 51 56.33 52.12 -87.88
N LEU A 52 57.17 51.39 -88.61
CA LEU A 52 57.26 49.94 -88.54
C LEU A 52 58.05 49.47 -87.31
N LEU A 53 59.07 50.21 -86.86
CA LEU A 53 59.77 49.95 -85.61
C LEU A 53 58.87 50.15 -84.39
N ALA A 54 57.89 51.06 -84.45
CA ALA A 54 56.94 51.22 -83.35
C ALA A 54 56.04 49.98 -83.23
N GLU A 55 55.46 49.49 -84.33
CA GLU A 55 54.65 48.26 -84.32
C GLU A 55 55.49 47.01 -84.05
N LEU A 56 56.71 46.94 -84.58
CA LEU A 56 57.63 45.82 -84.36
C LEU A 56 58.17 45.82 -82.93
N ASN A 57 58.44 46.99 -82.33
CA ASN A 57 58.73 47.13 -80.91
C ASN A 57 57.51 46.80 -80.05
N GLN A 58 56.30 47.10 -80.50
CA GLN A 58 55.08 46.73 -79.78
C GLN A 58 54.90 45.20 -79.77
N ILE A 59 55.11 44.54 -80.91
CA ILE A 59 55.11 43.07 -81.05
C ILE A 59 56.27 42.43 -80.28
N PHE A 60 57.43 43.10 -80.24
CA PHE A 60 58.61 42.65 -79.49
C PHE A 60 58.38 42.78 -77.98
N ILE A 61 57.79 43.88 -77.52
CA ILE A 61 57.42 44.11 -76.11
C ILE A 61 56.28 43.17 -75.71
N ASP A 62 55.29 42.90 -76.56
CA ASP A 62 54.24 41.91 -76.29
C ASP A 62 54.78 40.48 -76.24
N ALA A 63 55.76 40.14 -77.09
CA ALA A 63 56.46 38.86 -77.03
C ALA A 63 57.32 38.75 -75.75
N LEU A 64 57.97 39.83 -75.32
CA LEU A 64 58.74 39.90 -74.07
C LEU A 64 57.85 39.86 -72.81
N LEU A 65 56.66 40.48 -72.84
CA LEU A 65 55.70 40.44 -71.74
C LEU A 65 55.08 39.05 -71.60
N LYS A 66 54.79 38.36 -72.71
CA LYS A 66 54.37 36.94 -72.69
C LYS A 66 55.49 36.03 -72.17
N LEU A 67 56.75 36.39 -72.40
CA LEU A 67 57.93 35.68 -71.87
C LEU A 67 58.00 35.69 -70.33
N ASN A 68 57.35 36.66 -69.67
CA ASN A 68 57.36 36.80 -68.21
C ASN A 68 56.29 35.94 -67.50
N ASP A 69 55.33 35.35 -68.23
CA ASP A 69 54.18 34.63 -67.65
C ASP A 69 54.17 33.10 -67.94
N PHE A 70 55.22 32.53 -68.54
CA PHE A 70 55.25 31.09 -68.83
C PHE A 70 55.84 30.25 -67.69
N HIS A 71 54.96 29.78 -66.80
CA HIS A 71 55.25 28.63 -65.94
C HIS A 71 54.69 27.35 -66.55
N GLN A 72 55.54 26.54 -67.20
CA GLN A 72 55.44 25.09 -67.17
C GLN A 72 56.74 24.46 -67.68
N GLY A 73 57.29 23.55 -66.87
CA GLY A 73 58.60 22.95 -67.13
C GLY A 73 58.54 21.93 -68.26
N ASP A 74 59.23 22.25 -69.35
CA ASP A 74 59.41 21.35 -70.49
C ASP A 74 60.68 20.50 -70.31
N PHE A 75 60.60 19.26 -70.78
CA PHE A 75 61.72 18.31 -70.83
C PHE A 75 62.15 18.13 -72.29
N ILE A 76 63.45 18.19 -72.58
CA ILE A 76 63.99 17.78 -73.90
C ILE A 76 64.52 16.36 -73.77
N CYS A 77 64.10 15.48 -74.67
CA CYS A 77 64.66 14.15 -74.83
C CYS A 77 65.67 14.17 -75.97
N HIS A 78 66.92 13.81 -75.65
CA HIS A 78 67.98 13.65 -76.64
C HIS A 78 67.76 12.37 -77.46
N SER A 79 68.39 12.27 -78.63
CA SER A 79 68.28 11.10 -79.54
C SER A 79 68.85 9.80 -78.96
N ASP A 80 69.46 9.87 -77.77
CA ASP A 80 69.93 8.75 -76.95
C ASP A 80 68.87 8.22 -75.95
N GLY A 81 67.68 8.84 -75.89
CA GLY A 81 66.59 8.45 -74.99
C GLY A 81 66.71 9.01 -73.57
N SER A 82 67.71 9.85 -73.29
CA SER A 82 67.81 10.55 -72.00
C SER A 82 67.04 11.87 -72.05
N CYS A 83 66.18 12.10 -71.04
CA CYS A 83 65.43 13.36 -70.91
C CYS A 83 65.98 14.12 -69.69
N ARG A 84 66.47 15.34 -69.92
CA ARG A 84 66.96 16.22 -68.86
C ARG A 84 65.90 17.28 -68.55
N LYS A 85 65.72 17.58 -67.26
CA LYS A 85 64.94 18.75 -66.84
C LYS A 85 65.75 19.99 -67.20
N LEU A 86 65.23 20.81 -68.11
CA LEU A 86 65.87 22.05 -68.53
C LEU A 86 66.04 22.98 -67.32
N SER A 87 67.14 23.72 -67.27
CA SER A 87 67.25 24.91 -66.41
C SER A 87 66.11 25.87 -66.74
N GLU A 88 65.65 26.69 -65.77
CA GLU A 88 64.62 27.72 -66.05
C GLU A 88 65.00 28.52 -67.30
N ASP A 89 66.25 28.99 -67.39
CA ASP A 89 66.76 29.74 -68.55
C ASP A 89 66.75 28.95 -69.88
N GLU A 90 67.02 27.64 -69.85
CA GLU A 90 67.04 26.79 -71.05
C GLU A 90 65.61 26.48 -71.53
N SER A 91 64.65 26.37 -70.60
CA SER A 91 63.23 26.20 -70.90
C SER A 91 62.64 27.46 -71.52
N HIS A 92 63.00 28.64 -71.00
CA HIS A 92 62.61 29.93 -71.60
C HIS A 92 63.17 30.06 -73.02
N LEU A 93 64.44 29.68 -73.24
CA LEU A 93 65.05 29.73 -74.57
C LEU A 93 64.39 28.76 -75.56
N HIS A 94 64.07 27.53 -75.12
CA HIS A 94 63.42 26.54 -75.99
C HIS A 94 61.99 26.94 -76.36
N ALA A 95 61.21 27.45 -75.40
CA ALA A 95 59.87 27.98 -75.64
C ALA A 95 59.93 29.19 -76.60
N PHE A 96 60.88 30.10 -76.38
CA PHE A 96 61.11 31.25 -77.27
C PHE A 96 61.47 30.84 -78.69
N LEU A 97 62.38 29.87 -78.85
CA LEU A 97 62.73 29.33 -80.17
C LEU A 97 61.52 28.67 -80.84
N THR A 98 60.72 27.91 -80.10
CA THR A 98 59.52 27.26 -80.65
C THR A 98 58.48 28.29 -81.11
N GLU A 99 58.26 29.35 -80.32
CA GLU A 99 57.36 30.45 -80.68
C GLU A 99 57.89 31.27 -81.86
N LEU A 100 59.20 31.55 -81.89
CA LEU A 100 59.87 32.25 -82.99
C LEU A 100 59.77 31.42 -84.28
N GLY A 101 59.97 30.11 -84.21
CA GLY A 101 59.79 29.19 -85.33
C GLY A 101 58.35 29.14 -85.85
N SER A 102 57.37 29.15 -84.94
CA SER A 102 55.95 29.24 -85.30
C SER A 102 55.62 30.56 -86.00
N LYS A 103 56.10 31.70 -85.47
CA LYS A 103 55.93 33.03 -86.08
C LYS A 103 56.61 33.14 -87.44
N ILE A 104 57.83 32.61 -87.59
CA ILE A 104 58.53 32.52 -88.89
C ILE A 104 57.70 31.72 -89.90
N ASN A 105 57.11 30.59 -89.47
CA ASN A 105 56.24 29.80 -90.35
C ASN A 105 54.98 30.57 -90.76
N VAL A 106 54.35 31.31 -89.84
CA VAL A 106 53.20 32.18 -90.12
C VAL A 106 53.56 33.27 -91.12
N PHE A 107 54.72 33.93 -90.97
CA PHE A 107 55.17 34.95 -91.94
C PHE A 107 55.53 34.34 -93.30
N LYS A 108 56.04 33.10 -93.35
CA LYS A 108 56.27 32.37 -94.60
C LYS A 108 54.96 32.01 -95.30
N THR A 109 53.96 31.49 -94.57
CA THR A 109 52.64 31.21 -95.14
C THR A 109 51.94 32.49 -95.57
N LEU A 110 52.07 33.59 -94.82
CA LEU A 110 51.55 34.90 -95.20
C LEU A 110 52.20 35.44 -96.48
N GLY A 111 53.53 35.34 -96.59
CA GLY A 111 54.26 35.72 -97.80
C GLY A 111 53.80 34.92 -99.02
N SER A 112 53.53 33.61 -98.84
CA SER A 112 52.96 32.78 -99.91
C SER A 112 51.49 33.06 -100.21
N GLU A 113 50.68 33.46 -99.22
CA GLU A 113 49.26 33.81 -99.39
C GLU A 113 49.10 35.15 -100.12
N ILE A 114 49.96 36.13 -99.82
CA ILE A 114 50.03 37.41 -100.53
C ILE A 114 50.40 37.20 -102.01
N ASP A 115 51.28 36.23 -102.30
CA ASP A 115 51.68 35.85 -103.66
C ASP A 115 50.54 35.15 -104.43
N LEU A 116 49.70 34.36 -103.76
CA LEU A 116 48.69 33.50 -104.41
C LEU A 116 47.29 34.11 -104.48
N SER A 117 46.82 34.76 -103.41
CA SER A 117 45.43 35.24 -103.28
C SER A 117 45.32 36.71 -102.89
N GLY A 118 46.40 37.35 -102.42
CA GLY A 118 46.38 38.75 -102.01
C GLY A 118 45.53 39.02 -100.75
N THR A 119 45.25 37.98 -99.97
CA THR A 119 44.40 38.01 -98.76
C THR A 119 45.22 37.78 -97.49
N PHE A 120 44.61 38.07 -96.33
CA PHE A 120 45.18 37.87 -95.00
C PHE A 120 44.37 36.88 -94.14
N GLU A 121 43.75 35.86 -94.74
CA GLU A 121 42.88 34.93 -94.00
C GLU A 121 43.67 34.05 -93.03
N SER A 122 44.93 33.68 -93.35
CA SER A 122 45.77 32.91 -92.42
C SER A 122 46.14 33.71 -91.16
N LEU A 123 46.34 35.02 -91.28
CA LEU A 123 46.60 35.89 -90.12
C LEU A 123 45.36 36.05 -89.23
N LYS A 124 44.20 36.19 -89.87
CA LYS A 124 42.92 36.31 -89.17
C LYS A 124 42.56 35.03 -88.41
N LEU A 125 42.73 33.87 -89.03
CA LEU A 125 42.51 32.57 -88.40
C LEU A 125 43.45 32.35 -87.21
N ASN A 126 44.73 32.73 -87.35
CA ASN A 126 45.69 32.64 -86.26
C ASN A 126 45.39 33.65 -85.12
N TYR A 127 44.90 34.84 -85.45
CA TYR A 127 44.44 35.81 -84.45
C TYR A 127 43.21 35.30 -83.68
N GLU A 128 42.22 34.71 -84.35
CA GLU A 128 41.05 34.10 -83.68
C GLU A 128 41.45 32.89 -82.82
N GLN A 129 42.41 32.08 -83.29
CA GLN A 129 42.96 30.97 -82.53
C GLN A 129 43.76 31.44 -81.31
N SER A 130 44.58 32.49 -81.43
CA SER A 130 45.27 33.10 -80.30
C SER A 130 44.31 33.77 -79.32
N LYS A 131 43.23 34.38 -79.81
CA LYS A 131 42.21 35.01 -78.98
C LYS A 131 41.41 33.97 -78.18
N SER A 132 40.97 32.89 -78.81
CA SER A 132 40.28 31.78 -78.12
C SER A 132 41.20 31.04 -77.14
N ALA A 133 42.50 30.93 -77.45
CA ALA A 133 43.50 30.41 -76.52
C ALA A 133 43.70 31.30 -75.28
N ILE A 134 43.43 32.61 -75.37
CA ILE A 134 43.46 33.56 -74.25
C ILE A 134 42.12 33.59 -73.50
N ASP A 135 40.98 33.48 -74.18
CA ASP A 135 39.66 33.49 -73.55
C ASP A 135 39.40 32.23 -72.70
N SER A 136 39.98 31.08 -73.07
CA SER A 136 39.88 29.82 -72.31
C SER A 136 40.43 29.91 -70.88
N PRO A 137 41.68 30.34 -70.63
CA PRO A 137 42.22 30.51 -69.28
C PRO A 137 41.51 31.61 -68.50
N ILE A 138 40.99 32.66 -69.15
CA ILE A 138 40.19 33.70 -68.48
C ILE A 138 38.88 33.08 -67.93
N HIS A 139 38.18 32.28 -68.74
CA HIS A 139 36.97 31.57 -68.29
C HIS A 139 37.26 30.56 -67.18
N LEU A 140 38.38 29.84 -67.28
CA LEU A 140 38.82 28.91 -66.24
C LEU A 140 39.11 29.66 -64.93
N THR A 141 39.82 30.79 -65.01
CA THR A 141 40.15 31.66 -63.86
C THR A 141 38.88 32.16 -63.19
N LYS A 142 37.90 32.62 -63.97
CA LYS A 142 36.59 33.05 -63.43
C LYS A 142 35.89 31.92 -62.69
N ARG A 143 35.86 30.70 -63.25
CA ARG A 143 35.27 29.53 -62.60
C ARG A 143 36.00 29.14 -61.31
N ILE A 144 37.33 29.26 -61.29
CA ILE A 144 38.13 29.02 -60.08
C ILE A 144 37.76 30.05 -59.00
N ILE A 145 37.68 31.34 -59.35
CA ILE A 145 37.26 32.38 -58.40
C ILE A 145 35.86 32.12 -57.84
N ASP A 146 34.89 31.78 -58.70
CA ASP A 146 33.52 31.46 -58.27
C ASP A 146 33.48 30.23 -57.34
N ASN A 147 34.27 29.20 -57.66
CA ASN A 147 34.41 28.01 -56.81
C ASN A 147 35.06 28.35 -55.47
N ASP A 148 36.10 29.18 -55.45
CA ASP A 148 36.76 29.62 -54.21
C ASP A 148 35.82 30.43 -53.32
N GLN A 149 34.96 31.27 -53.92
CA GLN A 149 33.92 31.98 -53.18
C GLN A 149 32.89 31.00 -52.58
N LEU A 150 32.47 29.99 -53.34
CA LEU A 150 31.57 28.95 -52.85
C LEU A 150 32.21 28.13 -51.71
N ILE A 151 33.49 27.76 -51.85
CA ILE A 151 34.24 27.03 -50.82
C ILE A 151 34.31 27.87 -49.54
N LYS A 152 34.64 29.16 -49.63
CA LYS A 152 34.66 30.07 -48.47
C LYS A 152 33.29 30.15 -47.80
N PHE A 153 32.22 30.32 -48.57
CA PHE A 153 30.86 30.35 -48.04
C PHE A 153 30.47 29.03 -47.33
N LEU A 154 30.83 27.89 -47.92
CA LEU A 154 30.57 26.58 -47.31
C LEU A 154 31.40 26.39 -46.03
N GLN A 155 32.65 26.84 -46.01
CA GLN A 155 33.50 26.81 -44.82
C GLN A 155 32.92 27.66 -43.69
N GLU A 156 32.43 28.87 -43.98
CA GLU A 156 31.74 29.73 -43.00
C GLU A 156 30.47 29.06 -42.47
N LYS A 157 29.67 28.43 -43.33
CA LYS A 157 28.48 27.68 -42.88
C LYS A 157 28.83 26.46 -42.04
N ILE A 158 29.90 25.74 -42.37
CA ILE A 158 30.38 24.62 -41.56
C ILE A 158 30.84 25.14 -40.19
N ALA A 159 31.60 26.22 -40.14
CA ALA A 159 32.07 26.81 -38.89
C ALA A 159 30.91 27.29 -38.00
N ALA A 160 29.92 27.99 -38.58
CA ALA A 160 28.73 28.44 -37.85
C ALA A 160 27.90 27.25 -37.31
N SER A 161 27.78 26.18 -38.10
CA SER A 161 27.11 24.95 -37.68
C SER A 161 27.85 24.26 -36.53
N GLN A 162 29.18 24.18 -36.61
CA GLN A 162 30.03 23.63 -35.54
C GLN A 162 29.88 24.43 -34.24
N GLU A 163 29.90 25.76 -34.30
CA GLU A 163 29.71 26.61 -33.13
C GLU A 163 28.32 26.39 -32.49
N HIS A 164 27.28 26.24 -33.31
CA HIS A 164 25.94 25.93 -32.84
C HIS A 164 25.87 24.55 -32.14
N PHE A 165 26.54 23.53 -32.68
CA PHE A 165 26.60 22.22 -32.04
C PHE A 165 27.36 22.25 -30.70
N VAL A 166 28.45 23.00 -30.61
CA VAL A 166 29.18 23.18 -29.33
C VAL A 166 28.26 23.82 -28.29
N LYS A 167 27.54 24.90 -28.65
CA LYS A 167 26.56 25.54 -27.76
C LYS A 167 25.45 24.58 -27.33
N GLN A 168 24.97 23.71 -28.21
CA GLN A 168 23.97 22.70 -27.85
C GLN A 168 24.53 21.66 -26.88
N ILE A 169 25.76 21.19 -27.09
CA ILE A 169 26.43 20.26 -26.17
C ILE A 169 26.56 20.90 -24.79
N ASP A 170 27.02 22.15 -24.70
CA ASP A 170 27.14 22.86 -23.43
C ASP A 170 25.79 22.98 -22.70
N LEU A 171 24.70 23.25 -23.44
CA LEU A 171 23.34 23.31 -22.89
C LEU A 171 22.88 21.94 -22.37
N TYR A 172 23.16 20.86 -23.10
CA TYR A 172 22.82 19.51 -22.66
C TYR A 172 23.64 19.07 -21.45
N ASP A 173 24.92 19.42 -21.39
CA ASP A 173 25.77 19.12 -20.24
C ASP A 173 25.32 19.88 -18.98
N GLU A 174 24.89 21.14 -19.12
CA GLU A 174 24.29 21.90 -18.02
C GLU A 174 22.97 21.27 -17.55
N LEU A 175 22.12 20.83 -18.48
CA LEU A 175 20.86 20.17 -18.15
C LEU A 175 21.11 18.83 -17.43
N ILE A 176 22.05 18.02 -17.91
CA ILE A 176 22.44 16.76 -17.27
C ILE A 176 22.96 17.02 -15.85
N ARG A 177 23.78 18.07 -15.67
CA ARG A 177 24.29 18.44 -14.34
C ARG A 177 23.16 18.84 -13.39
N ARG A 178 22.20 19.65 -13.86
CA ARG A 178 21.03 20.05 -13.07
C ARG A 178 20.15 18.84 -12.71
N LEU A 179 19.81 18.01 -13.69
CA LEU A 179 18.98 16.81 -13.45
C LEU A 179 19.66 15.83 -12.49
N LYS A 180 21.00 15.70 -12.56
CA LYS A 180 21.76 14.90 -11.60
C LYS A 180 21.68 15.45 -10.18
N HIS A 181 21.75 16.78 -10.02
CA HIS A 181 21.58 17.45 -8.73
C HIS A 181 20.17 17.25 -8.17
N GLU A 182 19.14 17.50 -8.98
CA GLU A 182 17.73 17.31 -8.58
C GLU A 182 17.44 15.86 -8.17
N LEU A 183 18.00 14.89 -8.92
CA LEU A 183 17.87 13.47 -8.57
C LEU A 183 18.55 13.13 -7.24
N GLN A 184 19.73 13.71 -6.99
CA GLN A 184 20.43 13.52 -5.72
C GLN A 184 19.67 14.14 -4.55
N GLU A 185 19.13 15.34 -4.70
CA GLU A 185 18.29 16.00 -3.68
C GLU A 185 17.02 15.21 -3.40
N ALA A 186 16.33 14.75 -4.45
CA ALA A 186 15.14 13.90 -4.31
C ALA A 186 15.47 12.58 -3.60
N GLY A 187 16.63 11.99 -3.89
CA GLY A 187 17.14 10.80 -3.20
C GLY A 187 17.37 11.03 -1.72
N GLN A 188 18.05 12.12 -1.36
CA GLN A 188 18.30 12.51 0.03
C GLN A 188 17.00 12.81 0.79
N LEU A 189 16.05 13.50 0.15
CA LEU A 189 14.74 13.78 0.74
C LEU A 189 13.96 12.48 0.98
N SER A 190 13.95 11.56 0.01
CA SER A 190 13.33 10.25 0.15
C SER A 190 13.94 9.45 1.32
N GLU A 191 15.26 9.42 1.43
CA GLU A 191 15.95 8.73 2.53
C GLU A 191 15.61 9.35 3.90
N MET A 192 15.63 10.68 4.00
CA MET A 192 15.27 11.40 5.21
C MET A 192 13.80 11.14 5.62
N THR A 193 12.88 11.18 4.65
CA THR A 193 11.46 10.92 4.93
C THR A 193 11.23 9.49 5.39
N LEU A 194 11.91 8.51 4.79
CA LEU A 194 11.86 7.11 5.22
C LEU A 194 12.42 6.93 6.63
N HIS A 195 13.55 7.58 6.94
CA HIS A 195 14.12 7.56 8.29
C HIS A 195 13.17 8.16 9.33
N TYR A 196 12.59 9.32 9.04
CA TYR A 196 11.62 9.99 9.92
C TYR A 196 10.37 9.13 10.14
N LEU A 197 9.85 8.54 9.07
CA LEU A 197 8.67 7.68 9.12
C LEU A 197 8.94 6.44 9.97
N ASN A 198 10.09 5.78 9.77
CA ASN A 198 10.51 4.64 10.56
C ASN A 198 10.67 4.97 12.05
N ALA A 199 11.29 6.12 12.37
CA ALA A 199 11.43 6.59 13.75
C ALA A 199 10.06 6.82 14.40
N THR A 200 9.15 7.47 13.68
CA THR A 200 7.78 7.74 14.15
C THR A 200 6.99 6.45 14.40
N TYR A 201 7.07 5.48 13.49
CA TYR A 201 6.41 4.19 13.67
C TYR A 201 7.00 3.37 14.81
N LYS A 202 8.32 3.43 15.00
CA LYS A 202 9.00 2.77 16.12
C LYS A 202 8.53 3.35 17.46
N GLU A 203 8.53 4.67 17.59
CA GLU A 203 8.04 5.36 18.80
C GLU A 203 6.59 5.00 19.10
N ARG A 204 5.73 4.98 18.06
CA ARG A 204 4.32 4.57 18.22
C ARG A 204 4.19 3.10 18.64
N ALA A 205 5.01 2.21 18.10
CA ALA A 205 5.00 0.81 18.48
C ALA A 205 5.46 0.62 19.93
N ASP A 206 6.50 1.34 20.35
CA ASP A 206 7.01 1.33 21.72
C ASP A 206 5.96 1.84 22.71
N GLU A 207 5.26 2.94 22.38
CA GLU A 207 4.17 3.47 23.20
C GLU A 207 3.00 2.50 23.33
N LEU A 208 2.56 1.89 22.22
CA LEU A 208 1.50 0.87 22.25
C LEU A 208 1.92 -0.36 23.05
N SER A 209 3.20 -0.76 22.97
CA SER A 209 3.72 -1.85 23.79
C SER A 209 3.72 -1.48 25.26
N ARG A 210 4.05 -0.23 25.61
CA ARG A 210 4.01 0.25 27.00
C ARG A 210 2.59 0.19 27.55
N ILE A 211 1.61 0.75 26.83
CA ILE A 211 0.20 0.74 27.23
C ILE A 211 -0.28 -0.71 27.44
N ARG A 212 0.02 -1.61 26.49
CA ARG A 212 -0.35 -3.02 26.63
C ARG A 212 0.29 -3.67 27.87
N ASN A 213 1.56 -3.38 28.14
CA ASN A 213 2.26 -3.92 29.30
C ASN A 213 1.65 -3.40 30.62
N GLU A 214 1.23 -2.14 30.66
CA GLU A 214 0.52 -1.55 31.80
C GLU A 214 -0.85 -2.20 32.02
N GLU A 215 -1.66 -2.35 30.96
CA GLU A 215 -2.97 -3.01 31.02
C GLU A 215 -2.86 -4.48 31.45
N THR A 216 -1.90 -5.22 30.87
CA THR A 216 -1.66 -6.62 31.24
C THR A 216 -1.13 -6.75 32.67
N GLY A 217 -0.30 -5.81 33.13
CA GLY A 217 0.12 -5.72 34.52
C GLY A 217 -1.07 -5.52 35.47
N ALA A 218 -1.93 -4.54 35.18
CA ALA A 218 -3.13 -4.27 35.99
C ALA A 218 -4.08 -5.47 36.06
N LEU A 219 -4.33 -6.14 34.93
CA LEU A 219 -5.15 -7.37 34.90
C LEU A 219 -4.52 -8.53 35.68
N SER A 220 -3.19 -8.65 35.63
CA SER A 220 -2.46 -9.66 36.41
C SER A 220 -2.57 -9.39 37.91
N GLU A 221 -2.45 -8.13 38.34
CA GLU A 221 -2.64 -7.72 39.74
C GLU A 221 -4.07 -7.99 40.21
N GLU A 222 -5.07 -7.66 39.38
CA GLU A 222 -6.48 -7.93 39.70
C GLU A 222 -6.75 -9.44 39.85
N THR A 223 -6.22 -10.25 38.93
CA THR A 223 -6.31 -11.71 38.97
C THR A 223 -5.66 -12.28 40.24
N GLN A 224 -4.48 -11.78 40.60
CA GLN A 224 -3.82 -12.17 41.85
C GLN A 224 -4.66 -11.77 43.07
N GLY A 225 -5.28 -10.59 43.04
CA GLY A 225 -6.20 -10.13 44.08
C GLY A 225 -7.45 -11.02 44.23
N TYR A 226 -8.01 -11.53 43.13
CA TYR A 226 -9.11 -12.51 43.19
C TYR A 226 -8.65 -13.85 43.74
N LEU A 227 -7.48 -14.34 43.34
CA LEU A 227 -6.93 -15.60 43.87
C LEU A 227 -6.68 -15.52 45.38
N GLN A 228 -6.16 -14.39 45.87
CA GLN A 228 -6.00 -14.18 47.31
C GLN A 228 -7.35 -14.18 48.04
N ARG A 229 -8.35 -13.48 47.50
CA ARG A 229 -9.72 -13.48 48.07
C ARG A 229 -10.33 -14.87 48.10
N LEU A 230 -10.21 -15.62 47.01
CA LEU A 230 -10.69 -17.00 46.92
C LEU A 230 -10.02 -17.90 47.97
N ASN A 231 -8.70 -17.82 48.12
CA ASN A 231 -7.98 -18.57 49.16
C ASN A 231 -8.42 -18.18 50.58
N THR A 232 -8.70 -16.89 50.83
CA THR A 232 -9.22 -16.46 52.13
C THR A 232 -10.64 -16.96 52.39
N GLU A 233 -11.51 -16.95 51.37
CA GLU A 233 -12.87 -17.49 51.48
C GLU A 233 -12.84 -19.00 51.70
N GLU A 234 -12.02 -19.75 50.96
CA GLU A 234 -11.84 -21.19 51.15
C GLU A 234 -11.40 -21.52 52.57
N ARG A 235 -10.46 -20.74 53.12
CA ARG A 235 -10.01 -20.88 54.50
C ARG A 235 -11.14 -20.63 55.49
N VAL A 236 -11.90 -19.54 55.33
CA VAL A 236 -13.04 -19.22 56.22
C VAL A 236 -14.10 -20.32 56.16
N ILE A 237 -14.44 -20.81 54.95
CA ILE A 237 -15.37 -21.92 54.76
C ILE A 237 -14.91 -23.17 55.51
N TYR A 238 -13.61 -23.48 55.46
CA TYR A 238 -13.04 -24.60 56.19
C TYR A 238 -13.15 -24.42 57.71
N GLU A 239 -12.79 -23.24 58.22
CA GLU A 239 -12.88 -22.91 59.66
C GLU A 239 -14.34 -22.98 60.16
N ASP A 240 -15.28 -22.40 59.42
CA ASP A 240 -16.72 -22.46 59.71
C ASP A 240 -17.25 -23.89 59.68
N SER A 241 -16.90 -24.66 58.64
CA SER A 241 -17.31 -26.06 58.52
C SER A 241 -16.79 -26.89 59.70
N SER A 242 -15.52 -26.69 60.09
CA SER A 242 -14.94 -27.36 61.25
C SER A 242 -15.64 -27.00 62.56
N CYS A 243 -15.97 -25.72 62.76
CA CYS A 243 -16.69 -25.24 63.94
C CYS A 243 -18.10 -25.83 64.01
N MET A 244 -18.82 -25.82 62.89
CA MET A 244 -20.18 -26.36 62.79
C MET A 244 -20.19 -27.87 63.03
N LEU A 245 -19.25 -28.62 62.44
CA LEU A 245 -19.12 -30.06 62.68
C LEU A 245 -18.79 -30.37 64.14
N SER A 246 -17.88 -29.62 64.77
CA SER A 246 -17.59 -29.77 66.20
C SER A 246 -18.82 -29.51 67.07
N THR A 247 -19.64 -28.51 66.73
CA THR A 247 -20.88 -28.19 67.45
C THR A 247 -21.93 -29.29 67.28
N ILE A 248 -22.06 -29.84 66.07
CA ILE A 248 -22.93 -30.99 65.79
C ILE A 248 -22.49 -32.19 66.63
N ASP A 249 -21.19 -32.48 66.70
CA ASP A 249 -20.66 -33.57 67.51
C ASP A 249 -20.91 -33.36 69.00
N GLU A 250 -20.73 -32.14 69.52
CA GLU A 250 -21.06 -31.81 70.91
C GLU A 250 -22.54 -32.04 71.22
N HIS A 251 -23.45 -31.56 70.35
CA HIS A 251 -24.88 -31.77 70.50
C HIS A 251 -25.27 -33.24 70.37
N SER A 252 -24.67 -33.98 69.44
CA SER A 252 -24.85 -35.42 69.28
C SER A 252 -24.43 -36.18 70.54
N ASN A 253 -23.28 -35.82 71.12
CA ASN A 253 -22.81 -36.41 72.37
C ASN A 253 -23.71 -36.05 73.56
N ARG A 254 -24.16 -34.80 73.65
CA ARG A 254 -25.13 -34.37 74.68
C ARG A 254 -26.46 -35.11 74.54
N LEU A 255 -26.94 -35.30 73.32
CA LEU A 255 -28.17 -36.05 73.05
C LEU A 255 -28.01 -37.52 73.44
N LYS A 256 -26.90 -38.18 73.08
CA LYS A 256 -26.58 -39.55 73.52
C LYS A 256 -26.51 -39.66 75.04
N TYR A 257 -25.88 -38.69 75.72
CA TYR A 257 -25.82 -38.64 77.17
C TYR A 257 -27.22 -38.50 77.79
N LEU A 258 -28.05 -37.57 77.30
CA LEU A 258 -29.42 -37.41 77.78
C LEU A 258 -30.28 -38.64 77.50
N GLN A 259 -30.12 -39.31 76.35
CA GLN A 259 -30.76 -40.59 76.08
C GLN A 259 -30.30 -41.70 77.04
N SER A 260 -29.03 -41.67 77.46
CA SER A 260 -28.50 -42.64 78.43
C SER A 260 -28.95 -42.37 79.87
N GLN A 261 -29.14 -41.10 80.24
CA GLN A 261 -29.59 -40.70 81.59
C GLN A 261 -31.10 -40.77 81.75
N THR A 262 -31.82 -40.31 80.73
CA THR A 262 -33.26 -40.36 80.72
C THR A 262 -33.60 -41.79 80.39
N LYS A 263 -34.10 -42.52 81.37
CA LYS A 263 -34.89 -43.71 81.12
C LYS A 263 -36.20 -43.29 80.44
N VAL A 264 -36.13 -42.68 79.25
CA VAL A 264 -37.30 -42.28 78.47
C VAL A 264 -38.19 -43.52 78.35
N GLN A 265 -37.57 -44.68 78.11
CA GLN A 265 -38.28 -45.94 78.11
C GLN A 265 -38.95 -46.25 79.45
N ASP A 266 -38.27 -46.12 80.61
CA ASP A 266 -38.90 -46.42 81.90
C ASP A 266 -39.97 -45.38 82.26
N LEU A 267 -39.77 -44.10 81.97
CA LEU A 267 -40.77 -43.05 82.16
C LEU A 267 -41.98 -43.23 81.24
N THR A 268 -41.77 -43.65 79.98
CA THR A 268 -42.83 -44.01 79.05
C THR A 268 -43.60 -45.22 79.58
N ASN A 269 -42.91 -46.26 80.05
CA ASN A 269 -43.54 -47.43 80.67
C ASN A 269 -44.31 -47.05 81.95
N ASP A 270 -43.78 -46.16 82.79
CA ASP A 270 -44.43 -45.68 84.01
C ASP A 270 -45.70 -44.87 83.70
N VAL A 271 -45.67 -44.03 82.66
CA VAL A 271 -46.85 -43.31 82.16
C VAL A 271 -47.90 -44.30 81.64
N GLU A 272 -47.51 -45.30 80.85
CA GLU A 272 -48.43 -46.34 80.37
C GLU A 272 -49.03 -47.15 81.54
N ASN A 273 -48.24 -47.49 82.55
CA ASN A 273 -48.70 -48.15 83.77
C ASN A 273 -49.68 -47.27 84.56
N LEU A 274 -49.41 -45.97 84.68
CA LEU A 274 -50.32 -45.02 85.33
C LEU A 274 -51.64 -44.90 84.56
N VAL A 275 -51.59 -44.78 83.23
CA VAL A 275 -52.78 -44.72 82.36
C VAL A 275 -53.62 -45.99 82.52
N THR A 276 -53.02 -47.17 82.47
CA THR A 276 -53.75 -48.44 82.66
C THR A 276 -54.30 -48.58 84.08
N SER A 277 -53.61 -48.08 85.09
CA SER A 277 -54.10 -48.06 86.48
C SER A 277 -55.30 -47.13 86.66
N LEU A 278 -55.28 -45.95 86.00
CA LEU A 278 -56.37 -44.98 86.01
C LEU A 278 -57.61 -45.55 85.32
N GLU A 279 -57.43 -46.23 84.18
CA GLU A 279 -58.56 -46.85 83.47
C GLU A 279 -59.19 -47.96 84.33
N LYS A 280 -58.39 -48.78 85.01
CA LYS A 280 -58.91 -49.77 85.99
C LYS A 280 -59.66 -49.10 87.14
N LEU A 281 -59.13 -48.02 87.69
CA LEU A 281 -59.78 -47.30 88.78
C LEU A 281 -61.11 -46.68 88.33
N LYS A 282 -61.16 -46.17 87.10
CA LYS A 282 -62.37 -45.63 86.49
C LYS A 282 -63.45 -46.71 86.31
N ILE A 283 -63.08 -47.89 85.80
CA ILE A 283 -64.00 -49.04 85.71
C ILE A 283 -64.49 -49.46 87.11
N ASN A 284 -63.59 -49.51 88.10
CA ASN A 284 -63.96 -49.83 89.49
C ASN A 284 -64.90 -48.77 90.10
N TYR A 285 -64.72 -47.50 89.76
CA TYR A 285 -65.61 -46.42 90.21
C TYR A 285 -66.99 -46.52 89.55
N GLU A 286 -67.04 -46.81 88.25
CA GLU A 286 -68.30 -47.00 87.52
C GLU A 286 -69.10 -48.20 88.09
N THR A 287 -68.45 -49.34 88.31
CA THR A 287 -69.07 -50.51 88.95
C THR A 287 -69.51 -50.24 90.39
N LEU A 288 -68.71 -49.54 91.20
CA LEU A 288 -69.09 -49.16 92.56
C LEU A 288 -70.31 -48.22 92.57
N LYS A 289 -70.38 -47.29 91.61
CA LYS A 289 -71.52 -46.38 91.43
C LYS A 289 -72.79 -47.15 91.06
N GLU A 290 -72.70 -48.20 90.23
CA GLU A 290 -73.81 -49.10 89.93
C GLU A 290 -74.26 -49.86 91.19
N ASN A 291 -73.34 -50.49 91.92
CA ASN A 291 -73.64 -51.18 93.18
C ASN A 291 -74.30 -50.24 94.21
N PHE A 292 -73.85 -48.99 94.32
CA PHE A 292 -74.45 -48.01 95.23
C PHE A 292 -75.89 -47.63 94.82
N LYS A 293 -76.17 -47.56 93.51
CA LYS A 293 -77.56 -47.38 93.03
C LYS A 293 -78.42 -48.57 93.39
N GLU A 294 -77.91 -49.79 93.23
CA GLU A 294 -78.63 -51.01 93.60
C GLU A 294 -78.93 -51.06 95.11
N TYR A 295 -77.93 -50.80 95.96
CA TYR A 295 -78.14 -50.78 97.41
C TYR A 295 -79.09 -49.67 97.85
N ASN A 296 -78.99 -48.47 97.27
CA ASN A 296 -79.95 -47.40 97.57
C ASN A 296 -81.37 -47.78 97.12
N GLN A 297 -81.52 -48.47 95.99
CA GLN A 297 -82.83 -48.96 95.56
C GLN A 297 -83.42 -49.92 96.60
N VAL A 298 -82.61 -50.84 97.13
CA VAL A 298 -83.04 -51.77 98.19
C VAL A 298 -83.46 -51.02 99.46
N VAL A 299 -82.73 -49.96 99.85
CA VAL A 299 -83.11 -49.13 101.02
C VAL A 299 -84.42 -48.39 100.76
N LEU A 300 -84.58 -47.77 99.59
CA LEU A 300 -85.83 -47.09 99.22
C LEU A 300 -87.01 -48.06 99.20
N ASP A 301 -86.83 -49.28 98.69
CA ASP A 301 -87.85 -50.32 98.68
C ASP A 301 -88.22 -50.77 100.11
N TYR A 302 -87.23 -50.87 101.01
CA TYR A 302 -87.45 -51.18 102.42
C TYR A 302 -88.22 -50.07 103.15
N ASP A 303 -87.81 -48.81 102.96
CA ASP A 303 -88.49 -47.65 103.55
C ASP A 303 -89.94 -47.52 103.01
N ALA A 304 -90.15 -47.80 101.73
CA ALA A 304 -91.48 -47.85 101.13
C ALA A 304 -92.37 -48.93 101.76
N GLU A 305 -91.85 -50.13 102.04
CA GLU A 305 -92.63 -51.18 102.70
C GLU A 305 -92.90 -50.84 104.18
N GLN A 306 -91.95 -50.24 104.89
CA GLN A 306 -92.17 -49.74 106.26
C GLN A 306 -93.26 -48.67 106.32
N GLU A 307 -93.24 -47.72 105.37
CA GLU A 307 -94.28 -46.70 105.27
C GLU A 307 -95.64 -47.34 104.95
N ARG A 308 -95.67 -48.38 104.11
CA ARG A 308 -96.89 -49.15 103.82
C ARG A 308 -97.44 -49.88 105.04
N ILE A 309 -96.56 -50.37 105.93
CA ILE A 309 -96.94 -50.97 107.22
C ILE A 309 -97.53 -49.88 108.12
N ARG A 310 -96.84 -48.74 108.29
CA ARG A 310 -97.33 -47.61 109.09
C ARG A 310 -98.72 -47.13 108.65
N GLN A 311 -98.95 -46.99 107.35
CA GLN A 311 -100.25 -46.58 106.80
C GLN A 311 -101.36 -47.60 107.11
N LYS A 312 -101.07 -48.90 107.11
CA LYS A 312 -102.05 -49.92 107.53
C LYS A 312 -102.38 -49.80 109.02
N GLU A 313 -101.38 -49.62 109.87
CA GLU A 313 -101.58 -49.45 111.30
C GLU A 313 -102.40 -48.19 111.61
N GLU A 314 -102.13 -47.06 110.94
CA GLU A 314 -102.94 -45.84 111.07
C GLU A 314 -104.39 -46.06 110.61
N TYR A 315 -104.60 -46.83 109.54
CA TYR A 315 -105.95 -47.16 109.07
C TYR A 315 -106.70 -48.04 110.07
N GLU A 316 -106.02 -49.06 110.64
CA GLU A 316 -106.58 -49.91 111.69
C GLU A 316 -106.90 -49.14 112.97
N GLN A 317 -106.05 -48.19 113.38
CA GLN A 317 -106.31 -47.31 114.52
C GLN A 317 -107.54 -46.42 114.27
N LYS A 318 -107.65 -45.79 113.09
CA LYS A 318 -108.82 -45.00 112.71
C LYS A 318 -110.10 -45.84 112.70
N LEU A 319 -110.02 -47.09 112.23
CA LEU A 319 -111.13 -48.04 112.28
C LEU A 319 -111.53 -48.38 113.72
N LEU A 320 -110.55 -48.63 114.59
CA LEU A 320 -110.79 -48.91 116.01
C LEU A 320 -111.45 -47.72 116.72
N GLU A 321 -110.99 -46.50 116.45
CA GLU A 321 -111.57 -45.27 116.99
C GLU A 321 -113.01 -45.08 116.51
N ALA A 322 -113.31 -45.40 115.23
CA ALA A 322 -114.66 -45.41 114.70
C ALA A 322 -115.55 -46.46 115.40
N ILE A 323 -115.03 -47.67 115.63
CA ILE A 323 -115.72 -48.72 116.40
C ILE A 323 -116.02 -48.23 117.83
N PHE A 324 -115.06 -47.59 118.49
CA PHE A 324 -115.28 -47.03 119.84
C PHE A 324 -116.33 -45.92 119.83
N LYS A 325 -116.35 -45.04 118.83
CA LYS A 325 -117.40 -44.01 118.67
C LYS A 325 -118.77 -44.65 118.50
N VAL A 326 -118.89 -45.72 117.71
CA VAL A 326 -120.13 -46.49 117.55
C VAL A 326 -120.53 -47.18 118.87
N GLN A 327 -119.60 -47.82 119.58
CA GLN A 327 -119.87 -48.44 120.87
C GLN A 327 -120.29 -47.42 121.93
N ALA A 328 -119.64 -46.27 121.99
CA ALA A 328 -119.99 -45.18 122.89
C ALA A 328 -121.39 -44.66 122.56
N TRP A 329 -121.70 -44.40 121.29
CA TRP A 329 -123.03 -44.02 120.84
C TRP A 329 -124.10 -45.05 121.25
N TRP A 330 -123.81 -46.35 121.08
CA TRP A 330 -124.73 -47.42 121.48
C TRP A 330 -124.92 -47.51 123.00
N ARG A 331 -123.83 -47.40 123.78
CA ARG A 331 -123.90 -47.34 125.25
C ARG A 331 -124.72 -46.14 125.73
N THR A 332 -124.54 -44.97 125.13
CA THR A 332 -125.34 -43.77 125.43
C THR A 332 -126.81 -43.99 125.08
N MET A 333 -127.12 -44.65 123.97
CA MET A 333 -128.51 -45.00 123.61
C MET A 333 -129.16 -45.99 124.58
N ILE A 334 -128.41 -46.97 125.10
CA ILE A 334 -128.90 -47.91 126.13
C ILE A 334 -129.29 -47.15 127.41
N VAL A 335 -128.48 -46.16 127.82
CA VAL A 335 -128.74 -45.33 129.01
C VAL A 335 -129.97 -44.43 128.78
N ILE A 336 -130.05 -43.73 127.65
CA ILE A 336 -131.16 -42.81 127.35
C ILE A 336 -132.49 -43.58 127.20
N ARG A 337 -132.48 -44.75 126.55
CA ARG A 337 -133.69 -45.55 126.31
C ARG A 337 -134.06 -46.54 127.43
N LYS A 338 -133.34 -46.55 128.56
CA LYS A 338 -133.58 -47.41 129.74
C LYS A 338 -133.77 -48.91 129.40
N ILE A 339 -132.93 -49.46 128.53
CA ILE A 339 -132.97 -50.88 128.12
C ILE A 339 -132.18 -51.74 129.13
N LYS A 340 -132.81 -52.73 129.79
CA LYS A 340 -132.14 -53.66 130.72
C LYS A 340 -131.28 -54.68 129.96
N VAL A 341 -129.96 -54.71 130.21
CA VAL A 341 -129.02 -55.69 129.61
C VAL A 341 -128.67 -56.79 130.62
N PRO A 342 -128.77 -58.10 130.27
CA PRO A 342 -128.45 -59.21 131.17
C PRO A 342 -126.96 -59.63 131.11
N THR A 343 -126.37 -59.92 132.27
CA THR A 343 -125.00 -60.43 132.49
C THR A 343 -124.94 -61.96 132.35
N GLY A 344 -123.99 -62.47 131.55
CA GLY A 344 -123.81 -63.89 131.26
C GLY A 344 -122.38 -64.40 131.43
N HIS A 345 -122.27 -65.43 132.27
CA HIS A 345 -121.20 -66.34 132.68
C HIS A 345 -119.88 -66.50 131.88
N ALA A 346 -118.80 -66.64 132.68
CA ALA A 346 -117.48 -67.14 132.32
C ALA A 346 -117.42 -68.69 132.33
N HIS A 347 -116.80 -69.30 131.33
CA HIS A 347 -116.36 -70.70 131.39
C HIS A 347 -115.15 -71.03 130.50
N ARG A 348 -114.20 -71.75 131.14
CA ARG A 348 -113.36 -72.87 130.65
C ARG A 348 -112.23 -72.64 129.62
N LYS A 349 -111.02 -72.81 130.15
CA LYS A 349 -109.74 -73.19 129.51
C LYS A 349 -109.75 -74.63 128.95
N LYS A 350 -109.20 -74.85 127.74
CA LYS A 350 -108.56 -76.07 127.17
C LYS A 350 -107.99 -75.70 125.78
N ALA A 351 -106.68 -75.80 125.53
CA ALA A 351 -105.95 -76.96 125.01
C ALA A 351 -106.17 -77.28 123.51
N LYS A 352 -105.04 -77.25 122.77
CA LYS A 352 -104.58 -78.24 121.76
C LYS A 352 -104.89 -78.03 120.25
N GLY A 353 -103.80 -78.00 119.46
CA GLY A 353 -103.72 -78.43 118.04
C GLY A 353 -103.48 -77.29 117.05
N LYS A 354 -102.70 -77.40 115.95
CA LYS A 354 -101.90 -78.44 115.28
C LYS A 354 -101.02 -77.65 114.26
N SER A 355 -99.71 -77.85 114.18
CA SER A 355 -99.02 -78.76 113.24
C SER A 355 -99.44 -78.64 111.77
N LYS A 356 -98.45 -78.29 110.93
CA LYS A 356 -98.13 -78.71 109.53
C LYS A 356 -97.48 -77.51 108.82
N ASP A 357 -96.44 -77.62 108.01
CA ASP A 357 -95.58 -78.74 107.62
C ASP A 357 -94.28 -78.11 107.08
N LYS A 358 -93.20 -78.89 107.11
CA LYS A 358 -91.91 -78.58 106.51
C LYS A 358 -91.99 -78.45 104.98
N LYS A 359 -91.31 -77.44 104.45
CA LYS A 359 -90.34 -77.61 103.37
C LYS A 359 -89.25 -76.55 103.47
#